data_AF-A0A938N5P4-F1
#
_entry.id   AF-A0A938N5P4-F1
#
_cell.length_a   1.000
_cell.length_b   1.000
_cell.length_c   1.000
_cell.angle_alpha   90.00
_cell.angle_beta   90.00
_cell.angle_gamma   90.00
#
_symmetry.space_group_name_H-M   'P 1'
#
loop_
_entity.id
_entity.type
_entity.pdbx_description
1 polymer ?
#
loop_
_entity_poly.entity_id
_entity_poly.type
_entity_poly.pdbx_seq_one_letter_code
_entity_poly.pdbx_strand_id
1 'polypeptide(L)'
;MPDPNPRPARFPWPPTPRAAISGPPEGAGAAPVEGPWRTFEREILGLIDAPVGERLADAGWAADGPDEYCGRCGSSTGAHEATPAIALEDLALAEPPDATGGASCPACRGKRLAWHRAVRLGEYAGLLRDLVHELKFERRRGVGAELGRRLGLAVRHAMVSAGVDPASAIVVPVPMSFQRRWARGVDHSRLLARGVAAALGCPLVAALARRHRPTQWTVPESRRRANVRGAFRAFAARQPRLAGHQVVLIDDVRTTGATLTECCSTLVGRKAECRPSGLWVAVVGVTPAPGRRGGS
;
A
#
# COMPACT_ATOMS: atom_id res chain seq x y z
N MET A 1 -35.86 41.33 8.18
CA MET A 1 -35.54 40.25 9.13
C MET A 1 -34.32 39.50 8.62
N PRO A 2 -33.23 39.37 9.38
CA PRO A 2 -32.08 38.58 8.97
C PRO A 2 -32.36 37.08 9.12
N ASP A 3 -31.79 36.26 8.23
CA ASP A 3 -31.87 34.80 8.22
C ASP A 3 -31.30 34.22 9.54
N PRO A 4 -32.07 33.42 10.30
CA PRO A 4 -31.64 32.87 11.59
C PRO A 4 -30.60 31.75 11.48
N ASN A 5 -30.17 31.33 10.29
CA ASN A 5 -29.20 30.24 10.15
C ASN A 5 -28.22 30.43 8.97
N PRO A 6 -27.19 31.29 9.12
CA PRO A 6 -26.15 31.40 8.11
C PRO A 6 -25.39 30.06 8.01
N ARG A 7 -25.46 29.42 6.83
CA ARG A 7 -24.66 28.22 6.53
C ARG A 7 -23.18 28.56 6.79
N PRO A 8 -22.42 27.74 7.52
CA PRO A 8 -21.00 28.01 7.74
C PRO A 8 -20.30 28.10 6.40
N ALA A 9 -19.53 29.17 6.19
CA ALA A 9 -18.73 29.36 5.00
C ALA A 9 -17.86 28.11 4.79
N ARG A 10 -17.91 27.55 3.56
CA ARG A 10 -17.05 26.43 3.17
C ARG A 10 -15.61 26.85 3.42
N PHE A 11 -14.89 26.04 4.21
CA PHE A 11 -13.47 26.23 4.47
C PHE A 11 -12.75 26.40 3.11
N PRO A 12 -12.15 27.57 2.81
CA PRO A 12 -11.41 27.73 1.58
C PRO A 12 -10.22 26.76 1.58
N TRP A 13 -10.09 26.04 0.47
CA TRP A 13 -8.97 25.14 0.21
C TRP A 13 -8.13 25.75 -0.92
N PRO A 14 -6.79 25.75 -0.83
CA PRO A 14 -5.94 25.18 0.23
C PRO A 14 -6.04 25.95 1.56
N PRO A 15 -5.73 25.32 2.71
CA PRO A 15 -5.56 26.06 3.95
C PRO A 15 -4.46 27.09 3.72
N THR A 16 -4.65 28.31 4.20
CA THR A 16 -3.56 29.28 4.32
C THR A 16 -2.41 28.58 5.06
N PRO A 17 -1.19 28.60 4.52
CA PRO A 17 -0.04 28.04 5.22
C PRO A 17 0.03 28.69 6.60
N ARG A 18 -0.05 27.88 7.65
CA ARG A 18 0.25 28.37 9.00
C ARG A 18 1.63 29.01 8.92
N ALA A 19 1.75 30.25 9.39
CA ALA A 19 3.03 30.90 9.58
C ALA A 19 3.97 29.89 10.27
N ALA A 20 5.15 29.71 9.69
CA ALA A 20 6.16 28.83 10.24
C ALA A 20 6.35 29.18 11.72
N ILE A 21 6.08 28.23 12.60
CA ILE A 21 6.48 28.34 14.00
C ILE A 21 8.01 28.30 13.94
N SER A 22 8.62 29.47 14.07
CA SER A 22 10.06 29.63 14.13
C SER A 22 10.58 28.96 15.39
N GLY A 23 11.45 27.97 15.19
CA GLY A 23 12.25 27.34 16.24
C GLY A 23 11.69 26.00 16.74
N PRO A 24 12.52 24.96 16.87
CA PRO A 24 12.15 23.78 17.65
C PRO A 24 11.98 24.19 19.13
N PRO A 25 11.04 23.63 19.88
CA PRO A 25 11.10 23.71 21.34
C PRO A 25 12.41 23.05 21.78
N GLU A 26 13.27 23.82 22.42
CA GLU A 26 14.45 23.31 23.12
C GLU A 26 14.00 22.22 24.09
N GLY A 27 14.48 20.99 23.89
CA GLY A 27 14.20 19.85 24.77
C GLY A 27 13.79 18.53 24.12
N ALA A 28 13.63 18.44 22.79
CA ALA A 28 13.34 17.17 22.11
C ALA A 28 14.61 16.38 21.79
N GLY A 29 15.27 15.85 22.84
CA GLY A 29 16.55 15.16 22.71
C GLY A 29 16.76 14.11 23.79
N ALA A 30 15.88 13.10 23.86
CA ALA A 30 16.22 11.80 24.43
C ALA A 30 15.31 10.75 23.80
N ALA A 31 15.91 9.76 23.14
CA ALA A 31 15.25 8.47 22.95
C ALA A 31 14.80 7.96 24.33
N PRO A 32 13.65 7.29 24.46
CA PRO A 32 13.25 6.75 25.75
C PRO A 32 14.32 5.76 26.21
N VAL A 33 15.04 6.12 27.28
CA VAL A 33 16.05 5.27 27.90
C VAL A 33 15.34 3.98 28.31
N GLU A 34 15.87 2.84 27.85
CA GLU A 34 15.33 1.53 28.18
C GLU A 34 15.34 1.34 29.70
N GLY A 35 14.15 1.38 30.31
CA GLY A 35 14.02 1.14 31.74
C GLY A 35 14.27 -0.34 32.07
N PRO A 36 14.91 -0.66 33.20
CA PRO A 36 15.28 -2.02 33.60
C PRO A 36 14.10 -3.01 33.64
N TRP A 37 12.88 -2.50 33.86
CA TRP A 37 11.64 -3.28 33.84
C TRP A 37 11.27 -3.86 32.46
N ARG A 38 11.60 -3.16 31.36
CA ARG A 38 11.34 -3.66 30.00
C ARG A 38 12.32 -4.75 29.58
N THR A 39 13.58 -4.62 30.00
CA THR A 39 14.59 -5.67 29.84
C THR A 39 14.19 -6.92 30.63
N PHE A 40 13.67 -6.74 31.85
CA PHE A 40 13.16 -7.83 32.69
C PHE A 40 11.96 -8.58 32.06
N GLU A 41 10.96 -7.87 31.51
CA GLU A 41 9.82 -8.49 30.81
C GLU A 41 10.23 -9.25 29.54
N ARG A 42 11.27 -8.77 28.85
CA ARG A 42 11.84 -9.35 27.61
C ARG A 42 12.68 -10.61 27.89
N GLU A 43 13.54 -10.57 28.90
CA GLU A 43 14.54 -11.62 29.15
C GLU A 43 14.04 -12.75 30.07
N ILE A 44 13.12 -12.49 30.99
CA ILE A 44 12.71 -13.48 32.01
C ILE A 44 11.32 -14.07 31.76
N LEU A 45 10.38 -13.34 31.14
CA LEU A 45 9.00 -13.81 30.95
C LEU A 45 8.64 -14.16 29.50
N GLY A 46 9.41 -13.72 28.51
CA GLY A 46 9.10 -13.94 27.09
C GLY A 46 7.78 -13.33 26.64
N LEU A 47 7.28 -12.31 27.35
CA LEU A 47 5.92 -11.75 27.16
C LEU A 47 5.86 -10.58 26.16
N ILE A 48 7.01 -10.08 25.70
CA ILE A 48 7.11 -8.96 24.76
C ILE A 48 8.12 -9.34 23.69
N ASP A 49 7.65 -9.57 22.46
CA ASP A 49 8.56 -9.69 21.32
C ASP A 49 9.39 -8.41 21.16
N ALA A 50 10.67 -8.55 20.83
CA ALA A 50 11.54 -7.42 20.56
C ALA A 50 10.91 -6.47 19.50
N PRO A 51 11.19 -5.16 19.57
CA PRO A 51 10.76 -4.21 18.55
C PRO A 51 11.05 -4.74 17.14
N VAL A 52 10.12 -4.54 16.21
CA VAL A 52 10.28 -5.04 14.83
C VAL A 52 11.58 -4.57 14.18
N GLY A 53 12.04 -3.36 14.51
CA GLY A 53 13.33 -2.84 14.05
C GLY A 53 14.52 -3.72 14.45
N GLU A 54 14.59 -4.16 15.71
CA GLU A 54 15.62 -5.07 16.22
C GLU A 54 15.50 -6.44 15.56
N ARG A 55 14.31 -7.03 15.55
CA ARG A 55 14.09 -8.34 14.92
C ARG A 55 14.53 -8.39 13.47
N LEU A 56 14.29 -7.30 12.72
CA LEU A 56 14.74 -7.16 11.35
C LEU A 56 16.27 -7.01 11.26
N ALA A 57 16.89 -6.26 12.17
CA ALA A 57 18.34 -6.08 12.22
C ALA A 57 19.06 -7.38 12.60
N ASP A 58 18.60 -8.08 13.64
CA ASP A 58 19.16 -9.36 14.12
C ASP A 58 19.08 -10.45 13.06
N ALA A 59 18.00 -10.46 12.27
CA ALA A 59 17.83 -11.38 11.15
C ALA A 59 18.62 -10.97 9.89
N GLY A 60 19.35 -9.85 9.92
CA GLY A 60 20.02 -9.28 8.75
C GLY A 60 19.05 -8.95 7.61
N TRP A 61 17.77 -8.71 7.93
CA TRP A 61 16.74 -8.51 6.93
C TRP A 61 16.77 -7.07 6.41
N ALA A 62 16.83 -6.94 5.09
CA ALA A 62 16.67 -5.68 4.37
C ALA A 62 15.48 -5.78 3.41
N ALA A 63 14.90 -4.63 3.06
CA ALA A 63 13.91 -4.57 2.01
C ALA A 63 14.60 -4.79 0.66
N ASP A 64 13.98 -5.56 -0.22
CA ASP A 64 14.49 -5.78 -1.57
C ASP A 64 14.71 -4.45 -2.31
N GLY A 65 15.87 -4.33 -2.93
CA GLY A 65 16.21 -3.27 -3.86
C GLY A 65 15.38 -3.34 -5.15
N PRO A 66 15.38 -2.24 -5.92
CA PRO A 66 14.56 -2.12 -7.13
C PRO A 66 14.88 -3.16 -8.22
N ASP A 67 16.09 -3.74 -8.20
CA ASP A 67 16.54 -4.71 -9.21
C ASP A 67 16.29 -6.17 -8.83
N GLU A 68 15.93 -6.43 -7.57
CA GLU A 68 15.65 -7.77 -7.04
C GLU A 68 14.25 -8.28 -7.43
N TYR A 69 13.40 -7.40 -7.96
CA TYR A 69 12.06 -7.72 -8.40
C TYR A 69 11.64 -6.94 -9.65
N CYS A 70 10.65 -7.46 -10.35
CA CYS A 70 10.07 -6.79 -11.50
C CYS A 70 9.28 -5.55 -11.06
N GLY A 71 9.73 -4.33 -11.40
CA GLY A 71 9.06 -3.07 -11.05
C GLY A 71 7.62 -2.92 -11.56
N ARG A 72 7.17 -3.79 -12.48
CA ARG A 72 5.79 -3.82 -13.00
C ARG A 72 4.83 -4.64 -12.13
N CYS A 73 5.25 -5.82 -11.64
CA CYS A 73 4.37 -6.71 -10.88
C CYS A 73 4.85 -7.01 -9.45
N GLY A 74 6.13 -6.82 -9.15
CA GLY A 74 6.74 -7.18 -7.88
C GLY A 74 7.16 -8.65 -7.78
N SER A 75 7.08 -9.46 -8.84
CA SER A 75 7.58 -10.84 -8.77
C SER A 75 9.11 -10.87 -8.84
N SER A 76 9.75 -11.80 -8.13
CA SER A 76 11.21 -11.93 -7.95
C SER A 76 11.92 -12.52 -9.18
N THR A 77 11.72 -11.89 -10.32
CA THR A 77 12.21 -12.36 -11.62
C THR A 77 13.17 -11.35 -12.27
N GLY A 78 13.89 -10.55 -11.46
CA GLY A 78 14.82 -9.52 -11.92
C GLY A 78 14.17 -8.21 -12.39
N ALA A 79 15.00 -7.17 -12.57
CA ALA A 79 14.63 -5.85 -13.06
C ALA A 79 14.07 -5.94 -14.50
N HIS A 80 12.76 -5.84 -14.68
CA HIS A 80 12.17 -5.71 -16.02
C HIS A 80 11.14 -4.58 -16.08
N GLU A 81 11.29 -3.81 -17.15
CA GLU A 81 10.90 -2.41 -17.34
C GLU A 81 9.48 -2.08 -16.89
N ALA A 82 9.35 -0.91 -16.30
CA ALA A 82 8.05 -0.30 -16.12
C ALA A 82 7.47 0.01 -17.49
N THR A 83 6.17 -0.24 -17.67
CA THR A 83 5.49 0.47 -18.75
C THR A 83 5.66 1.96 -18.42
N PRO A 84 6.10 2.82 -19.37
CA PRO A 84 5.99 4.26 -19.19
C PRO A 84 4.57 4.59 -18.76
N ALA A 85 4.37 5.72 -18.07
CA ALA A 85 3.04 6.15 -17.63
C ALA A 85 2.13 6.30 -18.86
N ILE A 86 1.50 5.20 -19.27
CA ILE A 86 0.50 5.21 -20.32
C ILE A 86 -0.67 5.99 -19.74
N ALA A 87 -1.28 6.86 -20.54
CA ALA A 87 -2.49 7.52 -20.09
C ALA A 87 -3.49 6.45 -19.64
N LEU A 88 -4.26 6.71 -18.58
CA LEU A 88 -5.16 5.71 -18.00
C LEU A 88 -6.20 5.18 -19.00
N GLU A 89 -6.55 5.97 -20.02
CA GLU A 89 -7.32 5.54 -21.21
C GLU A 89 -6.67 4.39 -21.97
N ASP A 90 -5.36 4.41 -22.08
CA ASP A 90 -4.58 3.46 -22.86
C ASP A 90 -4.22 2.22 -22.07
N LEU A 91 -4.41 2.17 -20.75
CA LEU A 91 -4.16 0.96 -19.97
C LEU A 91 -5.03 -0.23 -20.45
N ALA A 92 -6.20 0.06 -21.03
CA ALA A 92 -7.09 -0.92 -21.65
C ALA A 92 -6.71 -1.26 -23.11
N LEU A 93 -5.99 -0.39 -23.81
CA LEU A 93 -5.70 -0.47 -25.26
C LEU A 93 -4.23 -0.81 -25.58
N ALA A 94 -3.29 -0.36 -24.75
CA ALA A 94 -1.84 -0.51 -24.92
C ALA A 94 -1.40 -1.97 -24.99
N GLU A 95 -0.75 -2.34 -26.09
CA GLU A 95 -0.17 -3.67 -26.25
C GLU A 95 0.73 -4.02 -25.06
N PRO A 96 0.72 -5.28 -24.60
CA PRO A 96 1.60 -5.67 -23.50
C PRO A 96 3.06 -5.39 -23.93
N PRO A 97 3.88 -4.81 -23.03
CA PRO A 97 5.21 -4.28 -23.38
C PRO A 97 6.23 -5.35 -23.80
N ASP A 98 5.83 -6.63 -23.83
CA ASP A 98 6.64 -7.73 -24.35
C ASP A 98 6.61 -7.86 -25.88
N ALA A 99 5.89 -6.99 -26.60
CA ALA A 99 5.90 -6.93 -28.06
C ALA A 99 7.26 -6.47 -28.66
N THR A 100 8.16 -5.87 -27.88
CA THR A 100 9.42 -5.27 -28.35
C THR A 100 10.70 -6.10 -28.13
N GLY A 101 10.59 -7.38 -27.76
CA GLY A 101 11.74 -8.32 -27.82
C GLY A 101 12.77 -8.25 -26.67
N GLY A 102 12.51 -7.49 -25.60
CA GLY A 102 13.34 -7.50 -24.38
C GLY A 102 13.03 -8.69 -23.46
N ALA A 103 13.94 -9.00 -22.53
CA ALA A 103 13.70 -9.99 -21.46
C ALA A 103 12.45 -9.61 -20.65
N SER A 104 11.36 -10.34 -20.85
CA SER A 104 10.08 -10.07 -20.19
C SER A 104 9.93 -10.93 -18.95
N CYS A 105 9.60 -10.28 -17.82
CA CYS A 105 9.20 -10.97 -16.60
C CYS A 105 8.18 -12.08 -16.91
N PRO A 106 8.45 -13.36 -16.58
CA PRO A 106 7.53 -14.47 -16.86
C PRO A 106 6.15 -14.29 -16.22
N ALA A 107 6.11 -13.60 -15.07
CA ALA A 107 4.85 -13.29 -14.41
C ALA A 107 4.06 -12.17 -15.10
N CYS A 108 4.70 -11.32 -15.91
CA CYS A 108 4.09 -10.21 -16.65
C CYS A 108 3.78 -10.55 -18.11
N ARG A 109 4.48 -11.52 -18.70
CA ARG A 109 4.34 -11.89 -20.12
C ARG A 109 2.87 -12.16 -20.49
N GLY A 110 2.40 -11.52 -21.56
CA GLY A 110 1.03 -11.62 -22.07
C GLY A 110 -0.05 -11.02 -21.16
N LYS A 111 0.30 -10.26 -20.11
CA LYS A 111 -0.67 -9.69 -19.16
C LYS A 111 -0.77 -8.18 -19.28
N ARG A 112 -2.01 -7.69 -19.15
CA ARG A 112 -2.35 -6.28 -18.92
C ARG A 112 -2.62 -6.09 -17.43
N LEU A 113 -1.75 -5.36 -16.74
CA LEU A 113 -1.94 -5.03 -15.33
C LEU A 113 -2.74 -3.72 -15.21
N ALA A 114 -3.59 -3.62 -14.19
CA ALA A 114 -4.40 -2.42 -13.95
C ALA A 114 -3.62 -1.30 -13.22
N TRP A 115 -2.30 -1.40 -13.17
CA TRP A 115 -1.39 -0.43 -12.56
C TRP A 115 -0.09 -0.35 -13.37
N HIS A 116 0.68 0.70 -13.15
CA HIS A 116 1.91 1.00 -13.89
C HIS A 116 3.13 0.41 -13.19
N ARG A 117 3.20 0.58 -11.87
CA ARG A 117 4.34 0.15 -11.06
C ARG A 117 3.89 -0.54 -9.78
N ALA A 118 4.69 -1.52 -9.38
CA ALA A 118 4.56 -2.24 -8.13
C ALA A 118 5.81 -2.02 -7.28
N VAL A 119 5.61 -1.74 -5.99
CA VAL A 119 6.66 -1.66 -4.98
C VAL A 119 6.39 -2.72 -3.93
N ARG A 120 7.44 -3.42 -3.48
CA ARG A 120 7.34 -4.39 -2.40
C ARG A 120 8.50 -4.26 -1.42
N LEU A 121 8.32 -4.79 -0.20
CA LEU A 121 9.40 -4.93 0.76
C LEU A 121 10.17 -6.25 0.60
N GLY A 122 9.49 -7.32 0.20
CA GLY A 122 10.12 -8.63 0.13
C GLY A 122 9.23 -9.71 -0.49
N GLU A 123 9.80 -10.89 -0.70
CA GLU A 123 8.98 -12.08 -0.91
C GLU A 123 8.15 -12.37 0.35
N TYR A 124 6.93 -12.86 0.16
CA TYR A 124 6.07 -13.29 1.26
C TYR A 124 6.56 -14.63 1.83
N ALA A 125 7.70 -14.59 2.52
CA ALA A 125 8.39 -15.73 3.12
C ALA A 125 9.13 -15.31 4.41
N GLY A 126 9.59 -16.30 5.17
CA GLY A 126 10.40 -16.11 6.38
C GLY A 126 9.85 -15.05 7.35
N LEU A 127 10.75 -14.23 7.88
CA LEU A 127 10.44 -13.17 8.84
C LEU A 127 9.37 -12.20 8.33
N LEU A 128 9.38 -11.86 7.04
CA LEU A 128 8.39 -10.93 6.48
C LEU A 128 6.98 -11.52 6.50
N ARG A 129 6.83 -12.82 6.22
CA ARG A 129 5.55 -13.53 6.33
C ARG A 129 5.05 -13.50 7.77
N ASP A 130 5.94 -13.75 8.72
CA ASP A 130 5.59 -13.85 10.13
C ASP A 130 5.19 -12.47 10.69
N LEU A 131 5.92 -11.41 10.35
CA LEU A 131 5.53 -10.02 10.66
C LEU A 131 4.19 -9.62 10.02
N VAL A 132 3.89 -10.08 8.81
CA VAL A 132 2.58 -9.86 8.18
C VAL A 132 1.48 -10.67 8.87
N HIS A 133 1.79 -11.85 9.41
CA HIS A 133 0.85 -12.62 10.23
C HIS A 133 0.57 -11.87 11.55
N GLU A 134 1.60 -11.40 12.25
CA GLU A 134 1.45 -10.54 13.44
C GLU A 134 0.73 -9.22 13.14
N LEU A 135 0.89 -8.69 11.92
CA LEU A 135 0.10 -7.55 11.49
C LEU A 135 -1.38 -7.95 11.44
N LYS A 136 -1.72 -9.11 10.88
CA LYS A 136 -3.12 -9.58 10.67
C LYS A 136 -3.81 -10.05 11.93
N PHE A 137 -3.05 -10.43 12.95
CA PHE A 137 -3.52 -11.00 14.20
C PHE A 137 -2.82 -10.27 15.32
N GLU A 138 -3.60 -9.58 16.15
CA GLU A 138 -3.18 -8.81 17.34
C GLU A 138 -3.16 -7.28 17.17
N ARG A 139 -3.38 -6.59 18.29
CA ARG A 139 -3.42 -5.13 18.40
C ARG A 139 -2.02 -4.49 18.27
N ARG A 140 -1.08 -5.15 17.60
CA ARG A 140 0.33 -4.75 17.46
C ARG A 140 0.52 -3.64 16.43
N ARG A 141 0.01 -2.46 16.77
CA ARG A 141 0.14 -1.24 15.96
C ARG A 141 1.59 -0.91 15.61
N GLY A 142 2.55 -1.32 16.45
CA GLY A 142 3.99 -1.15 16.22
C GLY A 142 4.49 -1.84 14.95
N VAL A 143 4.02 -3.06 14.67
CA VAL A 143 4.38 -3.82 13.45
C VAL A 143 3.90 -3.08 12.21
N GLY A 144 2.63 -2.64 12.21
CA GLY A 144 2.06 -1.89 11.09
C GLY A 144 2.72 -0.53 10.87
N ALA A 145 3.14 0.14 11.94
CA ALA A 145 3.86 1.41 11.85
C ALA A 145 5.24 1.23 11.21
N GLU A 146 6.01 0.24 11.65
CA GLU A 146 7.36 0.00 11.14
C GLU A 146 7.36 -0.52 9.69
N LEU A 147 6.50 -1.50 9.38
CA LEU A 147 6.33 -1.99 8.00
C LEU A 147 5.80 -0.87 7.08
N GLY A 148 4.88 -0.04 7.56
CA GLY A 148 4.35 1.10 6.81
C GLY A 148 5.42 2.15 6.53
N ARG A 149 6.28 2.45 7.50
CA ARG A 149 7.42 3.38 7.35
C ARG A 149 8.41 2.86 6.30
N ARG A 150 8.83 1.59 6.41
CA ARG A 150 9.75 0.97 5.45
C ARG A 150 9.16 0.93 4.04
N LEU A 151 7.89 0.54 3.91
CA LEU A 151 7.19 0.55 2.62
C LEU A 151 7.12 1.97 2.03
N GLY A 152 6.87 2.97 2.88
CA GLY A 152 6.88 4.37 2.48
C GLY A 152 8.21 4.85 1.92
N LEU A 153 9.32 4.47 2.55
CA LEU A 153 10.67 4.76 2.06
C LEU A 153 10.94 4.09 0.72
N ALA A 154 10.55 2.82 0.56
CA ALA A 154 10.69 2.09 -0.70
C ALA A 154 9.87 2.74 -1.83
N VAL A 155 8.63 3.17 -1.55
CA VAL A 155 7.79 3.88 -2.54
C VAL A 155 8.41 5.22 -2.90
N ARG A 156 8.87 6.00 -1.91
CA ARG A 156 9.53 7.29 -2.14
C ARG A 156 10.74 7.13 -3.05
N HIS A 157 11.61 6.15 -2.75
CA HIS A 157 12.77 5.84 -3.58
C HIS A 157 12.34 5.51 -5.01
N ALA A 158 11.38 4.59 -5.19
CA ALA A 158 10.90 4.20 -6.51
C ALA A 158 10.27 5.36 -7.32
N MET A 159 9.58 6.29 -6.66
CA MET A 159 9.02 7.49 -7.31
C MET A 159 10.13 8.45 -7.76
N VAL A 160 11.09 8.75 -6.87
CA VAL A 160 12.22 9.62 -7.19
C VAL A 160 13.06 9.04 -8.34
N SER A 161 13.37 7.73 -8.30
CA SER A 161 14.09 7.05 -9.38
C SER A 161 13.34 7.07 -10.71
N ALA A 162 12.00 7.19 -10.68
CA ALA A 162 11.17 7.32 -11.87
C ALA A 162 10.93 8.77 -12.32
N GLY A 163 11.58 9.76 -11.68
CA GLY A 163 11.38 11.19 -11.99
C GLY A 163 10.01 11.72 -11.56
N VAL A 164 9.33 11.04 -10.63
CA VAL A 164 8.01 11.41 -10.13
C VAL A 164 8.13 12.04 -8.75
N ASP A 165 7.59 13.25 -8.59
CA ASP A 165 7.55 13.92 -7.29
C ASP A 165 6.68 13.14 -6.27
N PRO A 166 7.23 12.66 -5.14
CA PRO A 166 6.47 12.00 -4.09
C PRO A 166 5.29 12.83 -3.55
N ALA A 167 5.38 14.15 -3.54
CA ALA A 167 4.31 15.03 -3.02
C ALA A 167 3.09 15.06 -3.96
N SER A 168 3.24 14.69 -5.24
CA SER A 168 2.14 14.54 -6.19
C SER A 168 1.28 13.30 -5.95
N ALA A 169 1.65 12.46 -4.98
CA ALA A 169 0.94 11.22 -4.69
C ALA A 169 -0.34 11.43 -3.85
N ILE A 170 -1.27 10.49 -3.99
CA ILE A 170 -2.34 10.25 -3.03
C ILE A 170 -2.31 8.79 -2.63
N VAL A 171 -2.22 8.53 -1.33
CA VAL A 171 -2.22 7.17 -0.80
C VAL A 171 -3.66 6.71 -0.58
N VAL A 172 -4.00 5.52 -1.09
CA VAL A 172 -5.32 4.91 -0.97
C VAL A 172 -5.20 3.51 -0.36
N PRO A 173 -5.73 3.25 0.85
CA PRO A 173 -5.71 1.91 1.42
C PRO A 173 -6.74 1.00 0.73
N VAL A 174 -6.37 -0.25 0.45
CA VAL A 174 -7.30 -1.26 -0.05
C VAL A 174 -8.33 -1.62 1.05
N PRO A 175 -9.65 -1.56 0.77
CA PRO A 175 -10.65 -1.84 1.80
C PRO A 175 -10.74 -3.32 2.18
N MET A 176 -10.56 -3.61 3.47
CA MET A 176 -10.88 -4.93 4.02
C MET A 176 -12.39 -5.15 4.15
N SER A 177 -12.84 -6.42 4.08
CA SER A 177 -14.23 -6.79 4.36
C SER A 177 -14.59 -6.52 5.82
N PHE A 178 -15.86 -6.19 6.07
CA PHE A 178 -16.37 -5.90 7.41
C PHE A 178 -16.11 -7.06 8.39
N GLN A 179 -16.38 -8.31 7.99
CA GLN A 179 -16.07 -9.52 8.77
C GLN A 179 -14.58 -9.64 9.11
N ARG A 180 -13.67 -9.35 8.17
CA ARG A 180 -12.21 -9.36 8.44
C ARG A 180 -11.77 -8.19 9.33
N ARG A 181 -12.46 -7.05 9.25
CA ARG A 181 -12.21 -5.89 10.11
C ARG A 181 -12.69 -6.14 11.54
N TRP A 182 -13.82 -6.81 11.70
CA TRP A 182 -14.41 -7.20 12.99
C TRP A 182 -13.61 -8.31 13.67
N ALA A 183 -13.25 -9.37 12.93
CA ALA A 183 -12.46 -10.49 13.47
C ALA A 183 -11.02 -10.11 13.86
N ARG A 184 -10.48 -9.01 13.29
CA ARG A 184 -9.07 -8.62 13.50
C ARG A 184 -8.88 -7.30 14.26
N GLY A 185 -9.96 -6.55 14.53
CA GLY A 185 -9.94 -5.32 15.33
C GLY A 185 -9.17 -4.11 14.75
N VAL A 186 -8.39 -4.26 13.68
CA VAL A 186 -7.53 -3.21 13.09
C VAL A 186 -7.62 -3.22 11.56
N ASP A 187 -7.54 -2.04 10.93
CA ASP A 187 -7.46 -1.87 9.47
C ASP A 187 -5.99 -1.82 9.03
N HIS A 188 -5.40 -2.98 8.76
CA HIS A 188 -3.97 -3.14 8.48
C HIS A 188 -3.50 -2.33 7.26
N SER A 189 -4.25 -2.40 6.15
CA SER A 189 -3.94 -1.64 4.95
C SER A 189 -3.95 -0.13 5.25
N ARG A 190 -4.82 0.34 6.16
CA ARG A 190 -4.81 1.73 6.62
C ARG A 190 -3.63 2.07 7.55
N LEU A 191 -3.16 1.14 8.38
CA LEU A 191 -1.96 1.35 9.19
C LEU A 191 -0.72 1.51 8.31
N LEU A 192 -0.52 0.57 7.37
CA LEU A 192 0.55 0.64 6.38
C LEU A 192 0.46 1.95 5.58
N ALA A 193 -0.74 2.29 5.11
CA ALA A 193 -0.97 3.50 4.31
C ALA A 193 -0.66 4.81 5.07
N ARG A 194 -0.80 4.84 6.40
CA ARG A 194 -0.37 6.01 7.19
C ARG A 194 1.14 6.17 7.16
N GLY A 195 1.90 5.08 7.31
CA GLY A 195 3.35 5.12 7.22
C GLY A 195 3.83 5.55 5.84
N VAL A 196 3.17 5.06 4.79
CA VAL A 196 3.48 5.46 3.40
C VAL A 196 3.15 6.94 3.17
N ALA A 197 1.96 7.41 3.53
CA ALA A 197 1.58 8.81 3.36
C ALA A 197 2.51 9.77 4.12
N ALA A 198 2.93 9.39 5.34
CA ALA A 198 3.89 10.16 6.12
C ALA A 198 5.27 10.24 5.43
N ALA A 199 5.77 9.12 4.91
CA ALA A 199 7.06 9.08 4.22
C ALA A 199 7.07 9.87 2.89
N LEU A 200 5.92 9.94 2.21
CA LEU A 200 5.76 10.70 0.96
C LEU A 200 5.39 12.17 1.19
N GLY A 201 4.96 12.54 2.40
CA GLY A 201 4.47 13.89 2.71
C GLY A 201 3.15 14.23 2.01
N CYS A 202 2.29 13.24 1.75
CA CYS A 202 1.11 13.39 0.90
C CYS A 202 -0.21 12.93 1.57
N PRO A 203 -1.38 13.24 0.98
CA PRO A 203 -2.67 12.90 1.59
C PRO A 203 -2.98 11.39 1.60
N LEU A 204 -3.54 10.91 2.72
CA LEU A 204 -4.18 9.60 2.82
C LEU A 204 -5.69 9.72 2.58
N VAL A 205 -6.18 9.13 1.49
CA VAL A 205 -7.60 9.20 1.09
C VAL A 205 -8.21 7.79 1.03
N ALA A 206 -9.21 7.53 1.87
CA ALA A 206 -10.05 6.33 1.74
C ALA A 206 -11.03 6.50 0.57
N ALA A 207 -10.57 6.30 -0.67
CA ALA A 207 -11.37 6.50 -1.88
C ALA A 207 -12.26 5.30 -2.25
N LEU A 208 -11.99 4.13 -1.67
CA LEU A 208 -12.70 2.89 -1.96
C LEU A 208 -13.49 2.38 -0.75
N ALA A 209 -14.56 1.65 -1.03
CA ALA A 209 -15.27 0.81 -0.07
C ALA A 209 -15.51 -0.58 -0.66
N ARG A 210 -15.44 -1.60 0.18
CA ARG A 210 -15.87 -2.94 -0.20
C ARG A 210 -17.40 -3.00 -0.12
N ARG A 211 -18.05 -3.58 -1.13
CA ARG A 211 -19.49 -3.86 -1.10
C ARG A 211 -19.76 -4.97 -0.08
N HIS A 212 -20.79 -4.79 0.75
CA HIS A 212 -21.28 -5.85 1.60
C HIS A 212 -22.06 -6.84 0.73
N ARG A 213 -21.61 -8.09 0.63
CA ARG A 213 -22.43 -9.19 0.11
C ARG A 213 -22.72 -10.12 1.28
N PRO A 214 -23.98 -10.49 1.55
CA PRO A 214 -24.28 -11.49 2.56
C PRO A 214 -23.55 -12.80 2.23
N THR A 215 -22.94 -13.41 3.24
CA THR A 215 -22.20 -14.67 3.13
C THR A 215 -23.18 -15.76 2.70
N GLN A 216 -23.10 -16.25 1.46
CA GLN A 216 -23.68 -17.55 1.12
C GLN A 216 -22.75 -18.61 1.72
N TRP A 217 -23.26 -19.38 2.67
CA TRP A 217 -22.52 -20.31 3.53
C TRP A 217 -22.00 -21.58 2.85
N THR A 218 -21.93 -21.62 1.52
CA THR A 218 -21.49 -22.83 0.81
C THR A 218 -20.79 -22.43 -0.48
N VAL A 219 -19.54 -22.00 -0.35
CA VAL A 219 -18.71 -21.82 -1.55
C VAL A 219 -17.35 -22.48 -1.35
N PRO A 220 -17.02 -23.54 -2.12
CA PRO A 220 -15.76 -24.26 -2.03
C PRO A 220 -14.54 -23.34 -2.20
N GLU A 221 -13.39 -23.77 -1.71
CA GLU A 221 -12.11 -23.03 -1.77
C GLU A 221 -11.73 -22.58 -3.21
N SER A 222 -12.14 -23.35 -4.22
CA SER A 222 -12.02 -23.02 -5.65
C SER A 222 -12.77 -21.75 -6.08
N ARG A 223 -13.78 -21.32 -5.32
CA ARG A 223 -14.53 -20.08 -5.55
C ARG A 223 -14.06 -18.89 -4.69
N ARG A 224 -13.04 -19.01 -3.83
CA ARG A 224 -12.37 -17.82 -3.24
C ARG A 224 -11.72 -16.94 -4.32
N ARG A 225 -11.31 -17.55 -5.44
CA ARG A 225 -10.85 -16.85 -6.65
C ARG A 225 -12.01 -16.27 -7.46
N ALA A 226 -13.23 -16.73 -7.25
CA ALA A 226 -14.42 -16.29 -7.97
C ALA A 226 -15.04 -15.06 -7.29
N ASN A 227 -15.01 -13.95 -8.02
CA ASN A 227 -15.82 -12.75 -7.84
C ASN A 227 -15.31 -11.67 -6.88
N VAL A 228 -14.02 -11.34 -6.96
CA VAL A 228 -13.56 -9.98 -6.58
C VAL A 228 -14.18 -8.93 -7.52
N ARG A 229 -14.57 -9.31 -8.75
CA ARG A 229 -15.26 -8.43 -9.69
C ARG A 229 -16.54 -7.84 -9.08
N GLY A 230 -16.63 -6.52 -9.09
CA GLY A 230 -17.71 -5.77 -8.46
C GLY A 230 -17.74 -5.90 -6.93
N ALA A 231 -16.64 -6.29 -6.28
CA ALA A 231 -16.55 -6.33 -4.82
C ALA A 231 -16.24 -4.95 -4.22
N PHE A 232 -15.83 -3.97 -5.02
CA PHE A 232 -15.51 -2.63 -4.58
C PHE A 232 -16.42 -1.58 -5.22
N ARG A 233 -16.44 -0.40 -4.60
CA ARG A 233 -17.02 0.82 -5.14
C ARG A 233 -16.13 1.99 -4.75
N ALA A 234 -16.00 2.98 -5.63
CA ALA A 234 -15.38 4.24 -5.28
C ALA A 234 -16.40 5.17 -4.63
N PHE A 235 -15.94 6.00 -3.70
CA PHE A 235 -16.74 7.09 -3.17
C PHE A 235 -16.78 8.22 -4.19
N ALA A 236 -17.94 8.45 -4.83
CA ALA A 236 -18.10 9.47 -5.87
C ALA A 236 -17.60 10.85 -5.42
N ALA A 237 -17.90 11.26 -4.18
CA ALA A 237 -17.45 12.54 -3.63
C ALA A 237 -15.93 12.66 -3.42
N ARG A 238 -15.18 11.54 -3.48
CA ARG A 238 -13.72 11.52 -3.28
C ARG A 238 -12.95 11.28 -4.58
N GLN A 239 -13.63 10.83 -5.64
CA GLN A 239 -13.00 10.57 -6.94
C GLN A 239 -12.39 11.82 -7.59
N PRO A 240 -13.03 13.01 -7.58
CA PRO A 240 -12.42 14.22 -8.13
C PRO A 240 -11.08 14.58 -7.48
N ARG A 241 -10.86 14.15 -6.23
CA ARG A 241 -9.60 14.41 -5.53
C ARG A 241 -8.43 13.60 -6.08
N LEU A 242 -8.70 12.52 -6.81
CA LEU A 242 -7.67 11.66 -7.38
C LEU A 242 -7.20 12.15 -8.74
N ALA A 243 -7.95 13.07 -9.37
CA ALA A 243 -7.67 13.56 -10.71
C ALA A 243 -6.28 14.20 -10.77
N GLY A 244 -5.48 13.83 -11.78
CA GLY A 244 -4.14 14.39 -11.99
C GLY A 244 -3.08 14.02 -10.96
N HIS A 245 -3.37 13.13 -10.01
CA HIS A 245 -2.41 12.70 -8.98
C HIS A 245 -1.89 11.29 -9.23
N GLN A 246 -0.72 10.99 -8.67
CA GLN A 246 -0.16 9.64 -8.62
C GLN A 246 -0.83 8.84 -7.50
N VAL A 247 -1.75 7.95 -7.83
CA VAL A 247 -2.47 7.18 -6.82
C VAL A 247 -1.68 5.94 -6.44
N VAL A 248 -1.37 5.80 -5.15
CA VAL A 248 -0.64 4.65 -4.58
C VAL A 248 -1.60 3.79 -3.76
N LEU A 249 -1.96 2.61 -4.27
CA LEU A 249 -2.79 1.65 -3.54
C LEU A 249 -1.93 0.82 -2.58
N ILE A 250 -2.37 0.72 -1.32
CA ILE A 250 -1.65 0.01 -0.27
C ILE A 250 -2.42 -1.26 0.14
N ASP A 251 -1.73 -2.39 0.10
CA ASP A 251 -2.21 -3.67 0.64
C ASP A 251 -1.09 -4.38 1.43
N ASP A 252 -1.42 -5.44 2.16
CA ASP A 252 -0.41 -6.20 2.91
C ASP A 252 0.35 -7.18 2.00
N VAL A 253 -0.36 -8.02 1.25
CA VAL A 253 0.23 -9.10 0.44
C VAL A 253 -0.42 -9.18 -0.93
N ARG A 254 0.41 -9.18 -1.97
CA ARG A 254 -0.02 -9.57 -3.32
C ARG A 254 0.19 -11.06 -3.51
N THR A 255 -0.90 -11.79 -3.68
CA THR A 255 -0.90 -13.17 -4.18
C THR A 255 -1.07 -13.18 -5.70
N THR A 256 -2.30 -13.25 -6.20
CA THR A 256 -2.62 -13.19 -7.65
C THR A 256 -2.71 -11.76 -8.18
N GLY A 257 -2.88 -10.78 -7.30
CA GLY A 257 -3.15 -9.39 -7.67
C GLY A 257 -4.60 -9.05 -7.98
N ALA A 258 -5.54 -10.02 -7.94
CA ALA A 258 -6.95 -9.79 -8.31
C ALA A 258 -7.62 -8.66 -7.49
N THR A 259 -7.32 -8.55 -6.20
CA THR A 259 -7.81 -7.46 -5.33
C THR A 259 -7.31 -6.10 -5.78
N LEU A 260 -6.00 -5.98 -6.03
CA LEU A 260 -5.38 -4.75 -6.51
C LEU A 260 -5.92 -4.38 -7.89
N THR A 261 -6.07 -5.35 -8.80
CA THR A 261 -6.63 -5.16 -10.14
C THR A 261 -8.01 -4.52 -10.05
N GLU A 262 -8.93 -5.13 -9.30
CA GLU A 262 -10.29 -4.62 -9.16
C GLU A 262 -10.34 -3.23 -8.51
N CYS A 263 -9.51 -3.00 -7.49
CA CYS A 263 -9.44 -1.68 -6.84
C CYS A 263 -8.96 -0.60 -7.81
N CYS A 264 -7.90 -0.88 -8.58
CA CYS A 264 -7.40 0.03 -9.59
C CYS A 264 -8.47 0.32 -10.66
N SER A 265 -9.09 -0.73 -11.23
CA SER A 265 -10.16 -0.58 -12.21
C SER A 265 -11.37 0.20 -11.67
N THR A 266 -11.68 0.05 -10.37
CA THR A 266 -12.75 0.81 -9.71
C THR A 266 -12.39 2.29 -9.55
N LEU A 267 -11.11 2.61 -9.34
CA LEU A 267 -10.63 3.99 -9.17
C LEU A 267 -10.57 4.76 -10.49
N VAL A 268 -10.13 4.12 -11.57
CA VAL A 268 -10.13 4.73 -12.92
C VAL A 268 -11.51 5.23 -13.31
N GLY A 269 -12.56 4.53 -12.87
CA GLY A 269 -13.95 4.88 -13.18
C GLY A 269 -14.21 4.95 -14.69
N ARG A 270 -15.36 5.50 -15.07
CA ARG A 270 -15.69 5.77 -16.49
C ARG A 270 -15.52 7.24 -16.88
N LYS A 271 -15.46 8.15 -15.91
CA LYS A 271 -15.42 9.60 -16.15
C LYS A 271 -13.97 10.08 -16.24
N ALA A 272 -13.62 10.69 -17.36
CA ALA A 272 -12.26 11.18 -17.63
C ALA A 272 -11.79 12.21 -16.58
N GLU A 273 -12.68 13.09 -16.13
CA GLU A 273 -12.40 14.15 -15.14
C GLU A 273 -11.94 13.65 -13.75
N CYS A 274 -12.10 12.35 -13.46
CA CYS A 274 -11.71 11.75 -12.18
C CYS A 274 -10.46 10.86 -12.31
N ARG A 275 -9.78 10.86 -13.46
CA ARG A 275 -8.68 9.94 -13.74
C ARG A 275 -7.39 10.38 -13.05
N PRO A 276 -6.74 9.51 -12.26
CA PRO A 276 -5.39 9.77 -11.77
C PRO A 276 -4.39 9.87 -12.92
N SER A 277 -3.27 10.56 -12.70
CA SER A 277 -2.15 10.66 -13.66
C SER A 277 -1.29 9.41 -13.67
N GLY A 278 -1.41 8.56 -12.65
CA GLY A 278 -0.71 7.29 -12.56
C GLY A 278 -1.27 6.42 -11.43
N LEU A 279 -1.04 5.13 -11.56
CA LEU A 279 -1.47 4.09 -10.61
C LEU A 279 -0.28 3.25 -10.20
N TRP A 280 0.01 3.27 -8.90
CA TRP A 280 1.03 2.48 -8.24
C TRP A 280 0.35 1.53 -7.27
N VAL A 281 0.96 0.35 -7.08
CA VAL A 281 0.59 -0.56 -5.99
C VAL A 281 1.80 -0.76 -5.10
N ALA A 282 1.60 -0.72 -3.80
CA ALA A 282 2.64 -0.97 -2.81
C ALA A 282 2.14 -2.02 -1.81
N VAL A 283 2.93 -3.08 -1.65
CA VAL A 283 2.61 -4.19 -0.75
C VAL A 283 3.79 -4.53 0.14
N VAL A 284 3.53 -5.12 1.31
CA VAL A 284 4.63 -5.62 2.14
C VAL A 284 5.26 -6.84 1.45
N GLY A 285 4.46 -7.84 1.11
CA GLY A 285 4.94 -9.09 0.53
C GLY A 285 4.34 -9.41 -0.85
N VAL A 286 5.12 -10.06 -1.71
CA VAL A 286 4.61 -10.73 -2.92
C VAL A 286 4.83 -12.23 -2.80
N THR A 287 3.80 -13.03 -3.03
CA THR A 287 3.93 -14.50 -3.01
C THR A 287 4.79 -14.96 -4.19
N PRO A 288 5.75 -15.87 -3.99
CA PRO A 288 6.54 -16.44 -5.07
C PRO A 288 5.65 -17.08 -6.14
N ALA A 289 6.11 -17.04 -7.40
CA ALA A 289 5.43 -17.78 -8.46
C ALA A 289 5.55 -19.30 -8.19
N PRO A 290 4.48 -20.09 -8.42
CA PRO A 290 4.56 -21.54 -8.27
C PRO A 290 5.65 -22.10 -9.21
N GLY A 291 6.68 -22.74 -8.63
CA GLY A 291 7.80 -23.33 -9.37
C GLY A 291 9.20 -22.94 -8.89
N ARG A 292 9.35 -21.81 -8.19
CA ARG A 292 10.59 -21.50 -7.46
C ARG A 292 10.53 -22.15 -6.08
N ARG A 293 11.12 -23.34 -5.92
CA ARG A 293 11.52 -23.81 -4.59
C ARG A 293 12.71 -22.93 -4.16
N GLY A 294 12.63 -22.36 -2.96
CA GLY A 294 13.68 -21.52 -2.41
C GLY A 294 15.01 -22.27 -2.42
N GLY A 295 16.02 -21.66 -3.04
CA GLY A 295 17.41 -22.08 -2.84
C GLY A 295 17.76 -21.76 -1.39
N SER A 296 18.23 -22.81 -0.71
CA SER A 296 18.85 -22.84 0.62
C SER A 296 19.84 -21.72 0.87
#